data_AF-A0A843GV94-F1
#
_entry.id   AF-A0A843GV94-F1
#
_cell.length_a   1.000
_cell.length_b   1.000
_cell.length_c   1.000
_cell.angle_alpha   90.00
_cell.angle_beta   90.00
_cell.angle_gamma   90.00
#
_symmetry.space_group_name_H-M   'P 1'
#
loop_
_entity.id
_entity.type
_entity.pdbx_description
1 polymer ?
#
loop_
_entity_poly.entity_id
_entity_poly.type
_entity_poly.pdbx_seq_one_letter_code
_entity_poly.pdbx_strand_id
1 'polypeptide(L)'
;MANQNNLVPLTTEKAREIGIKGGIASGKVRKEKASMRKSLEMLLNSNINIDKMDDMTINDLKSKLKMLGADTSKMKVEDLVNAGLILGAVFGNANNYKTIIETKGELQEEQNTTPTLMLEVVDNSKLEKTLYEENKPRENVN
;
A
#
# COMPACT_ATOMS: atom_id res chain seq x y z
N MET A 1 -18.84 -14.76 -19.93
CA MET A 1 -19.19 -16.06 -19.29
C MET A 1 -18.15 -17.09 -19.65
N ALA A 2 -17.77 -17.94 -18.71
CA ALA A 2 -16.94 -19.12 -18.95
C ALA A 2 -17.73 -20.17 -19.74
N ASN A 3 -17.15 -20.77 -20.78
CA ASN A 3 -17.75 -21.85 -21.58
C ASN A 3 -16.85 -23.11 -21.55
N GLN A 4 -17.37 -24.27 -21.98
CA GLN A 4 -16.63 -25.55 -21.98
C GLN A 4 -15.35 -25.51 -22.84
N ASN A 5 -15.25 -24.58 -23.80
CA ASN A 5 -14.07 -24.38 -24.62
C ASN A 5 -13.02 -23.46 -23.97
N ASN A 6 -13.38 -22.72 -22.92
CA ASN A 6 -12.51 -21.76 -22.22
C ASN A 6 -12.02 -22.27 -20.84
N LEU A 7 -12.66 -23.32 -20.29
CA LEU A 7 -12.20 -23.99 -19.07
C LEU A 7 -11.39 -25.24 -19.43
N VAL A 8 -10.11 -25.02 -19.74
CA VAL A 8 -9.16 -26.12 -19.90
C VAL A 8 -8.57 -26.46 -18.54
N PRO A 9 -8.77 -27.68 -18.00
CA PRO A 9 -8.16 -28.09 -16.74
C PRO A 9 -6.64 -28.08 -16.87
N LEU A 10 -5.98 -27.53 -15.85
CA LEU A 10 -4.53 -27.40 -15.85
C LEU A 10 -3.90 -28.80 -15.67
N THR A 11 -3.22 -29.28 -16.71
CA THR A 11 -2.48 -30.55 -16.63
C THR A 11 -1.25 -30.39 -15.74
N THR A 12 -0.78 -31.47 -15.13
CA THR A 12 0.38 -31.48 -14.23
C THR A 12 1.65 -30.92 -14.88
N GLU A 13 1.87 -31.21 -16.17
CA GLU A 13 2.98 -30.66 -16.95
C GLU A 13 2.84 -29.14 -17.18
N LYS A 14 1.65 -28.67 -17.59
CA LYS A 14 1.39 -27.23 -17.78
C LYS A 14 1.50 -26.46 -16.47
N ALA A 15 1.05 -27.03 -15.36
CA ALA A 15 1.21 -26.45 -14.02
C ALA A 15 2.69 -26.30 -13.65
N ARG A 16 3.52 -27.31 -13.97
CA ARG A 16 4.97 -27.28 -13.74
C ARG A 16 5.65 -26.20 -14.57
N GLU A 17 5.33 -26.10 -15.86
CA GLU A 17 5.89 -25.06 -16.72
C GLU A 17 5.53 -23.64 -16.27
N ILE A 18 4.27 -23.42 -15.90
CA ILE A 18 3.81 -22.12 -15.37
C ILE A 18 4.52 -21.81 -14.05
N GLY A 19 4.67 -22.79 -13.16
CA GLY A 19 5.41 -22.63 -11.90
C GLY A 19 6.86 -22.23 -12.12
N ILE A 20 7.55 -22.85 -13.08
CA ILE A 20 8.93 -22.51 -13.45
C ILE A 20 9.00 -21.08 -14.02
N LYS A 21 8.12 -20.75 -14.97
CA LYS A 21 8.05 -19.39 -15.56
C LYS A 21 7.78 -18.32 -14.49
N GLY A 22 6.86 -18.60 -13.57
CA GLY A 22 6.55 -17.74 -12.42
C GLY A 22 7.74 -17.59 -11.47
N GLY A 23 8.46 -18.69 -11.17
CA GLY A 23 9.67 -18.68 -10.36
C GLY A 23 10.79 -17.84 -10.97
N ILE A 24 11.01 -17.96 -12.28
CA ILE A 24 12.01 -17.17 -13.02
C ILE A 24 11.65 -15.69 -13.03
N ALA A 25 10.40 -15.35 -13.36
CA ALA A 25 9.93 -13.97 -13.38
C ALA A 25 10.01 -13.33 -11.99
N SER A 26 9.53 -14.03 -10.96
CA SER A 26 9.62 -13.59 -9.57
C SER A 26 11.07 -13.44 -9.11
N GLY A 27 11.96 -14.36 -9.50
CA GLY A 27 13.38 -14.29 -9.20
C GLY A 27 14.06 -13.08 -9.85
N LYS A 28 13.71 -12.76 -11.10
CA LYS A 28 14.20 -11.56 -11.80
C LYS A 28 13.80 -10.28 -11.07
N VAL A 29 12.51 -10.14 -10.73
CA VAL A 29 12.00 -8.97 -9.99
C VAL A 29 12.65 -8.86 -8.61
N ARG A 30 12.84 -9.98 -7.90
CA ARG A 30 13.54 -9.98 -6.60
C ARG A 30 14.98 -9.49 -6.72
N LYS A 31 15.71 -9.94 -7.74
CA LYS A 31 17.08 -9.47 -8.01
C LYS A 31 17.13 -7.99 -8.36
N GLU A 32 16.21 -7.52 -9.18
CA GLU A 32 16.11 -6.10 -9.56
C GLU A 32 15.83 -5.21 -8.34
N LYS A 33 14.86 -5.59 -7.51
CA LYS A 33 14.57 -4.87 -6.24
C LYS A 33 15.79 -4.86 -5.32
N ALA A 34 16.52 -5.97 -5.20
CA ALA A 34 17.74 -6.02 -4.39
C ALA A 34 18.83 -5.09 -4.92
N SER A 35 19.04 -5.07 -6.25
CA SER A 35 19.98 -4.16 -6.90
C SER A 35 19.61 -2.70 -6.66
N MET A 36 18.32 -2.36 -6.82
CA MET A 36 17.81 -1.00 -6.59
C MET A 36 18.00 -0.57 -5.15
N ARG A 37 17.70 -1.44 -4.16
CA ARG A 37 17.95 -1.15 -2.74
C ARG A 37 19.42 -0.84 -2.48
N LYS A 38 20.33 -1.67 -3.02
CA LYS A 38 21.78 -1.48 -2.86
C LYS A 38 22.23 -0.16 -3.46
N SER A 39 21.77 0.18 -4.66
CA SER A 39 22.09 1.46 -5.30
C SER A 39 21.53 2.64 -4.51
N LEU A 40 20.31 2.53 -3.98
CA LEU A 40 19.70 3.57 -3.16
C LEU A 40 20.45 3.78 -1.84
N GLU A 41 20.80 2.70 -1.13
CA GLU A 41 21.61 2.76 0.10
C GLU A 41 22.96 3.44 -0.13
N MET A 42 23.60 3.17 -1.28
CA MET A 42 24.86 3.80 -1.66
C MET A 42 24.69 5.31 -1.87
N LEU A 43 23.61 5.74 -2.53
CA LEU A 43 23.31 7.15 -2.75
C LEU A 43 22.94 7.85 -1.45
N LEU A 44 22.07 7.26 -0.61
CA LEU A 44 21.67 7.83 0.67
C LEU A 44 22.85 8.03 1.61
N ASN A 45 23.80 7.09 1.62
CA ASN A 45 25.02 7.17 2.43
C ASN A 45 26.12 8.05 1.84
N SER A 46 25.95 8.57 0.62
CA SER A 46 26.94 9.46 0.02
C SER A 46 26.99 10.79 0.75
N ASN A 47 28.20 11.32 0.94
CA ASN A 47 28.40 12.62 1.57
C ASN A 47 28.05 13.73 0.57
N ILE A 48 27.22 14.68 0.99
CA ILE A 48 26.98 15.90 0.22
C ILE A 48 27.94 16.97 0.71
N ASN A 49 28.66 17.59 -0.22
CA ASN A 49 29.37 18.83 0.05
C ASN A 49 28.44 20.01 -0.27
N ILE A 50 27.64 20.40 0.72
CA ILE A 50 26.67 21.50 0.61
C ILE A 50 27.37 22.82 0.22
N ASP A 51 28.63 23.00 0.64
CA ASP A 51 29.40 24.23 0.38
C ASP A 51 29.86 24.36 -1.08
N LYS A 52 29.73 23.31 -1.91
CA LYS A 52 30.05 23.34 -3.35
C LYS A 52 28.82 23.52 -4.24
N MET A 53 27.67 23.79 -3.64
CA MET A 53 26.37 23.77 -4.28
C MET A 53 25.82 25.21 -4.25
N ASP A 54 26.20 26.02 -5.24
CA ASP A 54 26.02 27.48 -5.26
C ASP A 54 24.58 27.98 -5.57
N ASP A 55 23.56 27.14 -5.41
CA ASP A 55 22.18 27.52 -5.68
C ASP A 55 21.50 28.21 -4.47
N MET A 56 20.73 29.26 -4.76
CA MET A 56 19.95 30.06 -3.79
C MET A 56 19.09 29.19 -2.86
N THR A 57 18.50 28.11 -3.40
CA THR A 57 17.66 27.14 -2.68
C THR A 57 18.41 26.38 -1.58
N ILE A 58 19.72 26.20 -1.73
CA ILE A 58 20.55 25.42 -0.80
C ILE A 58 20.98 26.27 0.39
N ASN A 59 21.20 27.56 0.21
CA ASN A 59 21.42 28.50 1.31
C ASN A 59 20.17 28.65 2.20
N ASP A 60 18.97 28.64 1.60
CA ASP A 60 17.71 28.63 2.35
C ASP A 60 17.51 27.32 3.12
N LEU A 61 17.88 26.18 2.54
CA LEU A 61 17.88 24.91 3.26
C LEU A 61 18.90 24.90 4.39
N LYS A 62 20.11 25.39 4.16
CA LYS A 62 21.19 25.48 5.15
C LYS A 62 20.79 26.35 6.33
N SER A 63 20.12 27.48 6.08
CA SER A 63 19.62 28.36 7.14
C SER A 63 18.49 27.71 7.93
N LYS A 64 17.50 27.10 7.27
CA LYS A 64 16.40 26.36 7.91
C LYS A 64 16.91 25.17 8.75
N LEU A 65 17.90 24.44 8.25
CA LEU A 65 18.58 23.36 8.95
C LEU A 65 19.32 23.83 10.20
N LYS A 66 20.02 24.96 10.09
CA LYS A 66 20.71 25.58 11.21
C LYS A 66 19.75 26.07 12.29
N MET A 67 18.56 26.57 11.90
CA MET A 67 17.50 26.91 12.86
C MET A 67 17.01 25.69 13.66
N LEU A 68 17.05 24.50 13.05
CA LEU A 68 16.73 23.23 13.72
C LEU A 68 17.90 22.65 14.53
N GLY A 69 19.06 23.33 14.55
CA GLY A 69 20.24 22.91 15.31
C GLY A 69 21.12 21.85 14.62
N ALA A 70 20.91 21.59 13.32
CA ALA A 70 21.72 20.62 12.58
C ALA A 70 23.08 21.19 12.17
N ASP A 71 24.15 20.39 12.29
CA ASP A 71 25.47 20.71 11.76
C ASP A 71 25.49 20.48 10.24
N THR A 72 25.58 21.56 9.48
CA THR A 72 25.48 21.53 8.01
C THR A 72 26.79 21.20 7.30
N SER A 73 27.89 21.00 8.04
CA SER A 73 29.24 20.87 7.46
C SER A 73 29.52 19.51 6.81
N LYS A 74 28.89 18.43 7.30
CA LYS A 74 29.02 17.07 6.76
C LYS A 74 27.70 16.32 6.89
N MET A 75 26.79 16.53 5.96
CA MET A 75 25.53 15.81 5.89
C MET A 75 25.59 14.74 4.80
N LYS A 76 25.01 13.58 5.09
CA LYS A 76 24.68 12.59 4.06
C LYS A 76 23.42 13.01 3.32
N VAL A 77 23.21 12.43 2.14
CA VAL A 77 21.94 12.62 1.39
C VAL A 77 20.73 12.23 2.25
N GLU A 78 20.86 11.16 3.04
CA GLU A 78 19.84 10.73 4.00
C GLU A 78 19.42 11.84 4.98
N ASP A 79 20.39 12.55 5.56
CA ASP A 79 20.13 13.61 6.53
C ASP A 79 19.35 14.78 5.90
N LEU A 80 19.64 15.11 4.63
CA LEU A 80 18.88 16.13 3.89
C LEU A 80 17.44 15.69 3.60
N VAL A 81 17.23 14.43 3.21
CA VAL A 81 15.89 13.90 2.93
C VAL A 81 15.05 13.94 4.22
N ASN A 82 15.62 13.48 5.33
CA ASN A 82 14.97 13.52 6.63
C ASN A 82 14.66 14.95 7.08
N ALA A 83 15.60 15.87 6.89
CA ALA A 83 15.37 17.28 7.16
C ALA A 83 14.25 17.90 6.31
N GLY A 84 14.18 17.56 5.02
CA GLY A 84 13.11 17.99 4.13
C GLY A 84 11.74 17.47 4.58
N LEU A 85 11.67 16.21 5.02
CA LEU A 85 10.45 15.63 5.60
C LEU A 85 10.02 16.40 6.86
N ILE A 86 10.94 16.62 7.80
CA ILE A 86 10.68 17.35 9.04
C ILE A 86 10.23 18.79 8.76
N LEU A 87 10.94 19.51 7.91
CA LEU A 87 10.59 20.88 7.53
C LEU A 87 9.21 20.92 6.88
N GLY A 88 8.92 20.03 5.94
CA GLY A 88 7.61 19.96 5.30
C GLY A 88 6.49 19.65 6.30
N ALA A 89 6.72 18.78 7.28
CA ALA A 89 5.76 18.51 8.35
C ALA A 89 5.54 19.74 9.25
N VAL A 90 6.61 20.46 9.61
CA VAL A 90 6.53 21.73 10.36
C VAL A 90 5.70 22.78 9.60
N PHE A 91 5.81 22.82 8.27
CA PHE A 91 5.02 23.72 7.42
C PHE A 91 3.65 23.15 7.01
N GLY A 92 3.16 22.09 7.67
CA GLY A 92 1.79 21.61 7.54
C GLY A 92 1.54 20.55 6.46
N ASN A 93 2.58 19.90 5.91
CA ASN A 93 2.40 18.76 5.01
C ASN A 93 2.07 17.48 5.80
N ALA A 94 0.78 17.11 5.79
CA ALA A 94 0.26 15.93 6.51
C ALA A 94 0.90 14.60 6.07
N ASN A 95 1.25 14.46 4.78
CA ASN A 95 1.89 13.24 4.29
C ASN A 95 3.29 13.07 4.87
N ASN A 96 4.07 14.16 4.94
CA ASN A 96 5.41 14.10 5.57
C ASN A 96 5.32 13.74 7.05
N TYR A 97 4.31 14.27 7.75
CA TYR A 97 4.06 13.93 9.15
C TYR A 97 3.69 12.45 9.32
N LYS A 98 2.79 11.92 8.47
CA LYS A 98 2.45 10.49 8.43
C LYS A 98 3.70 9.64 8.22
N THR A 99 4.52 9.95 7.20
CA THR A 99 5.78 9.24 6.92
C THR A 99 6.74 9.24 8.12
N ILE A 100 6.85 10.36 8.85
CA ILE A 100 7.71 10.45 10.05
C ILE A 100 7.21 9.52 11.15
N ILE A 101 5.90 9.51 11.41
CA ILE A 101 5.32 8.65 12.45
C ILE A 101 5.41 7.17 12.05
N GLU A 102 5.19 6.84 10.77
CA GLU A 102 5.37 5.48 10.24
C GLU A 102 6.80 5.00 10.44
N THR A 103 7.78 5.86 10.15
CA THR A 103 9.21 5.54 10.29
C THR A 103 9.62 5.38 11.75
N LYS A 104 9.02 6.14 12.68
CA LYS A 104 9.24 5.99 14.12
C LYS A 104 8.61 4.73 14.72
N GLY A 105 7.77 4.02 13.97
CA GLY A 105 7.01 2.87 14.47
C GLY A 105 5.90 3.26 15.45
N GLU A 106 5.49 4.53 15.48
CA GLU A 106 4.47 5.06 16.39
C GLU A 106 3.05 4.99 15.79
N LEU A 107 2.90 4.69 14.50
CA LEU A 107 1.61 4.54 13.84
C LEU A 107 1.10 3.11 14.03
N GLN A 108 -0.03 2.99 14.74
CA GLN A 108 -0.84 1.77 14.71
C GLN A 108 -1.32 1.57 13.26
N GLU A 109 -1.24 0.33 12.77
CA GLU A 109 -1.73 0.00 11.42
C GLU A 109 -3.16 0.53 11.26
N GLU A 110 -3.39 1.36 10.23
CA GLU A 110 -4.74 1.75 9.82
C GLU A 110 -5.50 0.46 9.52
N GLN A 111 -6.37 0.05 10.45
CA GLN A 111 -7.32 -1.02 10.19
C GLN A 111 -8.29 -0.52 9.13
N ASN A 112 -7.97 -0.77 7.87
CA ASN A 112 -8.94 -0.73 6.79
C ASN A 112 -9.94 -1.86 7.03
N THR A 113 -10.85 -1.66 7.97
CA THR A 113 -12.04 -2.50 8.11
C THR A 113 -12.90 -2.19 6.90
N THR A 114 -12.69 -2.88 5.78
CA THR A 114 -13.76 -3.04 4.79
C THR A 114 -14.96 -3.58 5.57
N PRO A 115 -16.10 -2.87 5.63
CA PRO A 115 -17.24 -3.36 6.39
C PRO A 115 -17.74 -4.61 5.68
N THR A 116 -17.42 -5.78 6.23
CA THR A 116 -18.00 -7.05 5.80
C THR A 116 -19.46 -7.03 6.23
N LEU A 117 -20.36 -6.72 5.30
CA LEU A 117 -21.79 -6.89 5.53
C LEU A 117 -22.07 -8.38 5.64
N MET A 118 -22.34 -8.84 6.86
CA MET A 118 -22.84 -10.20 7.10
C MET A 118 -24.27 -10.25 6.57
N LEU A 119 -24.46 -10.75 5.34
CA LEU A 119 -25.77 -11.09 4.83
C LEU A 119 -26.19 -12.40 5.49
N GLU A 120 -27.05 -12.33 6.50
CA GLU A 120 -27.75 -13.52 6.98
C GLU A 120 -28.72 -13.97 5.88
N VAL A 121 -28.47 -15.15 5.32
CA VAL A 121 -29.44 -15.83 4.46
C VAL A 121 -30.54 -16.35 5.38
N VAL A 122 -31.58 -15.54 5.57
CA VAL A 122 -32.79 -15.97 6.29
C VAL A 122 -33.52 -16.97 5.39
N ASP A 123 -33.74 -18.18 5.92
CA ASP A 123 -34.49 -19.24 5.23
C ASP A 123 -35.97 -18.85 5.13
N ASN A 124 -36.34 -18.27 3.99
CA ASN A 124 -37.69 -17.78 3.71
C ASN A 124 -38.68 -18.91 3.35
N SER A 125 -38.30 -20.18 3.45
CA SER A 125 -39.16 -21.33 3.11
C SER A 125 -40.49 -21.39 3.89
N LYS A 126 -40.58 -20.71 5.04
CA LYS A 126 -41.83 -20.61 5.83
C LYS A 126 -42.72 -19.43 5.43
N LEU A 127 -42.19 -18.39 4.78
CA LEU A 127 -42.96 -17.21 4.37
C LEU A 127 -43.90 -17.50 3.20
N GLU A 128 -43.50 -18.38 2.28
CA GLU A 128 -44.37 -18.78 1.17
C GLU A 128 -45.63 -19.49 1.67
N LYS A 129 -45.51 -20.42 2.63
CA LYS A 129 -46.67 -21.16 3.17
C LYS A 129 -47.70 -20.23 3.82
N THR A 130 -47.26 -19.23 4.58
CA THR A 130 -48.16 -18.27 5.22
C THR A 130 -48.89 -17.40 4.20
N LEU A 131 -48.22 -16.98 3.11
CA LEU A 131 -48.84 -16.16 2.06
C LEU A 131 -49.86 -16.92 1.19
N TYR A 132 -49.65 -18.23 1.01
CA TYR A 132 -50.59 -19.11 0.29
C TYR A 132 -51.83 -19.48 1.13
N GLU A 133 -51.70 -19.59 2.45
CA GLU A 133 -52.82 -19.92 3.34
C GLU A 133 -53.77 -18.74 3.57
N GLU A 134 -53.24 -17.51 3.65
CA GLU A 134 -54.06 -16.28 3.81
C GLU A 134 -54.86 -15.91 2.56
N ASN A 135 -54.39 -16.31 1.36
CA ASN A 135 -55.03 -15.97 0.08
C ASN A 135 -55.90 -17.08 -0.51
N LYS A 136 -56.24 -18.13 0.25
CA LYS A 136 -57.22 -19.12 -0.23
C LYS A 136 -58.60 -18.43 -0.38
N PRO A 137 -59.20 -18.42 -1.58
CA PRO A 137 -60.57 -17.96 -1.73
C PRO A 137 -61.48 -18.82 -0.85
N ARG A 138 -62.31 -18.17 -0.02
CA ARG A 138 -63.31 -18.87 0.79
C ARG A 138 -64.25 -19.60 -0.17
N GLU A 139 -64.25 -20.94 -0.11
CA GLU A 139 -65.22 -21.74 -0.84
C GLU A 139 -66.62 -21.32 -0.38
N ASN A 140 -67.42 -20.83 -1.33
CA ASN A 140 -68.81 -20.48 -1.08
C ASN A 140 -69.57 -21.79 -0.82
N VAL A 141 -69.90 -22.01 0.45
CA VAL A 141 -70.85 -23.03 0.86
C VAL A 141 -72.25 -22.58 0.43
N ASN A 142 -72.83 -23.28 -0.53
CA ASN A 142 -74.28 -23.36 -0.77
C ASN A 142 -74.60 -24.77 -1.27
#